data_AF-A0A2V7F8F4-F1
#
_entry.id   AF-A0A2V7F8F4-F1
#
_cell.length_a   1.000
_cell.length_b   1.000
_cell.length_c   1.000
_cell.angle_alpha   90.00
_cell.angle_beta   90.00
_cell.angle_gamma   90.00
#
_symmetry.space_group_name_H-M   'P 1'
#
loop_
_entity.id
_entity.type
_entity.pdbx_description
1 polymer ?
#
loop_
_entity_poly.entity_id
_entity_poly.type
_entity_poly.pdbx_seq_one_letter_code
_entity_poly.pdbx_strand_id
1 'polypeptide(L)'
;MLSLVVVIVIVALLFDFINGFHDAANSIATVVSTRVLTPLQAVVWAAFFNFVAAFGFGVEVAKTVGKGVVQPTVVDQWVILAGLVGAIVWDLITWYWGLPTSSSHALIGGFAGAAVVKAGFGSLIAAGLIKIAVFMILAPLIGLTVGFTLMVITINLFKNQTPGRVDKVFRRGQLLSAAAYSLGHGTNDAQKTMGIIAVLLFSTGHLGGEFYVPFW
;
A
#
# COMPACT_ATOMS: atom_id res chain seq x y z
N MET A 1 4.04 -6.23 28.78
CA MET A 1 3.94 -4.89 28.16
C MET A 1 4.84 -4.80 26.93
N LEU A 2 6.16 -5.04 27.02
CA LEU A 2 7.03 -5.14 25.83
C LEU A 2 6.76 -6.39 24.97
N SER A 3 6.45 -7.54 25.59
CA SER A 3 6.14 -8.78 24.87
C SER A 3 4.98 -8.63 23.88
N LEU A 4 3.94 -7.88 24.25
CA LEU A 4 2.79 -7.63 23.39
C LEU A 4 3.15 -6.67 22.24
N VAL A 5 3.99 -5.67 22.49
CA VAL A 5 4.53 -4.79 21.43
C VAL A 5 5.28 -5.61 20.39
N VAL A 6 6.17 -6.51 20.81
CA VAL A 6 6.91 -7.40 19.90
C VAL A 6 5.96 -8.27 19.08
N VAL A 7 4.93 -8.84 19.71
CA VAL A 7 3.91 -9.62 19.00
C VAL A 7 3.19 -8.77 17.95
N ILE A 8 2.78 -7.55 18.29
CA ILE A 8 2.06 -6.69 17.35
C ILE A 8 2.97 -6.26 16.20
N VAL A 9 4.27 -6.00 16.45
CA VAL A 9 5.23 -5.75 15.37
C VAL A 9 5.33 -6.96 14.44
N ILE A 10 5.40 -8.18 14.97
CA ILE A 10 5.39 -9.41 14.14
C ILE A 10 4.10 -9.50 13.33
N VAL A 11 2.94 -9.20 13.92
CA VAL A 11 1.66 -9.20 13.20
C VAL A 11 1.61 -8.10 12.13
N ALA A 12 2.18 -6.92 12.38
CA ALA A 12 2.28 -5.85 11.39
C ALA A 12 3.17 -6.25 10.22
N LEU A 13 4.31 -6.91 10.47
CA LEU A 13 5.16 -7.46 9.42
C LEU A 13 4.49 -8.60 8.65
N LEU A 14 3.67 -9.41 9.33
CA LEU A 14 2.85 -10.44 8.68
C LEU A 14 1.81 -9.80 7.75
N PHE A 15 1.14 -8.74 8.20
CA PHE A 15 0.24 -7.96 7.35
C PHE A 15 0.98 -7.40 6.13
N ASP A 16 2.17 -6.83 6.33
CA ASP A 16 2.99 -6.28 5.24
C ASP A 16 3.36 -7.35 4.19
N PHE A 17 3.75 -8.53 4.65
CA PHE A 17 4.01 -9.68 3.79
C PHE A 17 2.75 -10.10 3.02
N ILE A 18 1.59 -10.15 3.69
CA ILE A 18 0.31 -10.51 3.08
C ILE A 18 -0.09 -9.51 2.00
N ASN A 19 -0.04 -8.23 2.34
CA ASN A 19 -0.24 -7.12 1.42
C ASN A 19 0.69 -7.24 0.20
N GLY A 20 1.97 -7.52 0.42
CA GLY A 20 2.96 -7.67 -0.65
C GLY A 20 2.61 -8.77 -1.66
N PHE A 21 2.18 -9.96 -1.23
CA PHE A 21 1.81 -11.01 -2.20
C PHE A 21 0.43 -10.79 -2.81
N HIS A 22 -0.50 -10.14 -2.11
CA HIS A 22 -1.82 -9.79 -2.62
C HIS A 22 -1.69 -8.81 -3.79
N ASP A 23 -0.87 -7.77 -3.61
CA ASP A 23 -0.69 -6.70 -4.59
C ASP A 23 0.44 -6.96 -5.60
N ALA A 24 1.29 -7.98 -5.39
CA ALA A 24 2.36 -8.34 -6.32
C ALA A 24 1.86 -8.48 -7.77
N ALA A 25 0.68 -9.09 -7.95
CA ALA A 25 0.06 -9.29 -9.26
C ALA A 25 -0.15 -7.98 -10.03
N ASN A 26 -0.50 -6.89 -9.34
CA ASN A 26 -0.78 -5.59 -9.95
C ASN A 26 0.47 -5.01 -10.64
N SER A 27 1.64 -5.21 -10.03
CA SER A 27 2.92 -4.65 -10.53
C SER A 27 3.59 -5.48 -11.63
N ILE A 28 3.32 -6.79 -11.68
CA ILE A 28 4.04 -7.72 -12.58
C ILE A 28 3.20 -8.22 -13.77
N ALA A 29 1.86 -8.08 -13.73
CA ALA A 29 0.97 -8.67 -14.73
C ALA A 29 1.32 -8.27 -16.17
N THR A 30 1.71 -7.02 -16.41
CA THR A 30 2.02 -6.50 -17.75
C THR A 30 3.31 -7.08 -18.33
N VAL A 31 4.39 -7.17 -17.56
CA VAL A 31 5.69 -7.71 -17.99
C VAL A 31 5.70 -9.24 -18.09
N VAL A 32 4.89 -9.92 -17.28
CA VAL A 32 4.74 -11.39 -17.34
C VAL A 32 3.86 -11.80 -18.52
N SER A 33 2.70 -11.13 -18.73
CA SER A 33 1.79 -11.46 -19.84
C SER A 33 2.43 -11.24 -21.22
N THR A 34 3.28 -10.22 -21.34
CA THR A 34 4.05 -9.92 -22.56
C THR A 34 5.34 -10.74 -22.71
N ARG A 35 5.64 -11.61 -21.74
CA ARG A 35 6.83 -12.48 -21.72
C ARG A 35 8.13 -11.69 -21.86
N VAL A 36 8.18 -10.49 -21.29
CA VAL A 36 9.42 -9.72 -21.13
C VAL A 36 10.27 -10.33 -20.02
N LEU A 37 9.63 -10.73 -18.93
CA LEU A 37 10.25 -11.43 -17.80
C LEU A 37 9.51 -12.73 -17.52
N THR A 38 10.21 -13.73 -16.97
CA THR A 38 9.55 -14.88 -16.35
C THR A 38 8.85 -14.45 -15.06
N PRO A 39 7.84 -15.20 -14.56
CA PRO A 39 7.15 -14.85 -13.31
C PRO A 39 8.11 -14.61 -12.14
N LEU A 40 9.12 -15.47 -11.95
CA LEU A 40 10.11 -15.32 -10.89
C LEU A 40 10.96 -14.06 -11.06
N GLN A 41 11.41 -13.76 -12.28
CA GLN A 41 12.17 -12.54 -12.57
C GLN A 41 11.33 -11.29 -12.31
N ALA A 42 10.05 -11.30 -12.65
CA ALA A 42 9.17 -10.17 -12.43
C ALA A 42 8.93 -9.93 -10.93
N VAL A 43 8.77 -10.99 -10.12
CA VAL A 43 8.68 -10.88 -8.66
C VAL A 43 9.96 -10.29 -8.07
N VAL A 44 11.14 -10.77 -8.48
CA VAL A 44 12.43 -10.22 -8.01
C VAL A 44 12.58 -8.76 -8.42
N TRP A 45 12.17 -8.40 -9.63
CA TRP A 45 12.19 -7.03 -10.14
C TRP A 45 11.30 -6.12 -9.29
N ALA A 46 10.05 -6.52 -9.06
CA ALA A 46 9.11 -5.77 -8.23
C ALA A 46 9.61 -5.64 -6.80
N ALA A 47 10.11 -6.73 -6.18
CA ALA A 47 10.64 -6.72 -4.83
C ALA A 47 11.82 -5.74 -4.68
N PHE A 48 12.76 -5.72 -5.63
CA PHE A 48 13.88 -4.78 -5.62
C PHE A 48 13.41 -3.33 -5.63
N PHE A 49 12.51 -2.96 -6.55
CA PHE A 49 12.03 -1.58 -6.65
C PHE A 49 11.11 -1.18 -5.48
N ASN A 50 10.30 -2.10 -4.95
CA ASN A 50 9.52 -1.83 -3.73
C ASN A 50 10.44 -1.57 -2.53
N PHE A 51 11.52 -2.34 -2.39
CA PHE A 51 12.51 -2.13 -1.34
C PHE A 51 13.23 -0.78 -1.49
N VAL A 52 13.67 -0.42 -2.69
CA VAL A 52 14.29 0.89 -2.96
C VAL A 52 13.32 2.04 -2.65
N ALA A 53 12.03 1.87 -2.91
CA ALA A 53 11.01 2.89 -2.67
C ALA A 53 10.90 3.31 -1.20
N ALA A 54 11.16 2.39 -0.27
CA ALA A 54 11.12 2.66 1.17
C ALA A 54 12.12 3.76 1.60
N PHE A 55 13.21 3.95 0.86
CA PHE A 55 14.29 4.88 1.20
C PHE A 55 14.23 6.22 0.46
N GLY A 56 13.43 6.33 -0.60
CA GLY A 56 13.47 7.46 -1.54
C GLY A 56 12.42 8.56 -1.33
N PHE A 57 11.39 8.30 -0.53
CA PHE A 57 10.16 9.11 -0.53
C PHE A 57 9.67 9.42 0.89
N GLY A 58 9.05 10.59 1.09
CA GLY A 58 8.64 11.07 2.42
C GLY A 58 7.48 10.27 3.05
N VAL A 59 7.33 10.36 4.37
CA VAL A 59 6.48 9.49 5.23
C VAL A 59 5.01 9.92 5.39
N GLU A 60 4.41 10.52 4.37
CA GLU A 60 3.06 11.12 4.49
C GLU A 60 1.92 10.09 4.63
N VAL A 61 2.06 8.91 4.02
CA VAL A 61 1.09 7.81 4.18
C VAL A 61 1.16 7.27 5.61
N ALA A 62 2.38 7.10 6.14
CA ALA A 62 2.59 6.63 7.52
C ALA A 62 1.97 7.60 8.55
N LYS A 63 2.12 8.92 8.34
CA LYS A 63 1.46 9.94 9.17
C LYS A 63 -0.06 9.86 9.08
N THR A 64 -0.60 9.64 7.89
CA THR A 64 -2.05 9.53 7.66
C THR A 64 -2.63 8.30 8.34
N VAL A 65 -2.00 7.14 8.17
CA VAL A 65 -2.40 5.90 8.86
C VAL A 65 -2.26 6.08 10.38
N GLY A 66 -1.19 6.73 10.81
CA GLY A 66 -0.87 6.82 12.22
C GLY A 66 -1.72 7.81 13.03
N LYS A 67 -2.05 8.97 12.45
CA LYS A 67 -2.77 10.05 13.16
C LYS A 67 -3.95 10.62 12.40
N GLY A 68 -4.21 10.18 11.18
CA GLY A 68 -5.25 10.74 10.32
C GLY A 68 -6.60 10.03 10.42
N VAL A 69 -6.67 8.82 10.99
CA VAL A 69 -7.89 7.99 10.96
C VAL A 69 -8.60 7.92 12.31
N VAL A 70 -7.85 7.67 13.39
CA VAL A 70 -8.38 7.47 14.75
C VAL A 70 -7.72 8.46 15.70
N GLN A 71 -8.49 8.98 16.67
CA GLN A 71 -7.97 9.86 17.71
C GLN A 71 -6.87 9.16 18.53
N PRO A 72 -5.68 9.78 18.69
CA PRO A 72 -4.55 9.16 19.41
C PRO A 72 -4.86 8.76 20.85
N THR A 73 -5.82 9.41 21.51
CA THR A 73 -6.26 9.11 22.89
C THR A 73 -6.95 7.75 23.02
N VAL A 74 -7.51 7.24 21.93
CA VAL A 74 -8.22 5.96 21.89
C VAL A 74 -7.29 4.82 21.47
N VAL A 75 -6.22 5.14 20.74
CA VAL A 75 -5.32 4.13 20.18
C VAL A 75 -4.46 3.51 21.27
N ASP A 76 -4.62 2.20 21.45
CA ASP A 76 -3.72 1.37 22.24
C ASP A 76 -3.31 0.11 21.46
N GLN A 77 -2.45 -0.69 22.08
CA GLN A 77 -1.98 -1.96 21.55
C GLN A 77 -3.12 -2.92 21.14
N TRP A 78 -4.29 -2.88 21.81
CA TRP A 78 -5.41 -3.77 21.51
C TRP A 78 -6.20 -3.32 20.29
N VAL A 79 -6.42 -2.01 20.13
CA VAL A 79 -7.04 -1.43 18.92
C VAL A 79 -6.19 -1.72 17.70
N ILE A 80 -4.86 -1.55 17.81
CA ILE A 80 -3.92 -1.84 16.72
C ILE A 80 -3.95 -3.32 16.36
N LEU A 81 -3.86 -4.21 17.36
CA LEU A 81 -3.89 -5.65 17.14
C LEU A 81 -5.20 -6.10 16.48
N ALA A 82 -6.35 -5.65 17.01
CA ALA A 82 -7.65 -5.98 16.45
C ALA A 82 -7.81 -5.46 15.02
N GLY A 83 -7.34 -4.24 14.74
CA GLY A 83 -7.36 -3.66 13.41
C GLY A 83 -6.50 -4.44 12.40
N LEU A 84 -5.27 -4.82 12.79
CA LEU A 84 -4.38 -5.63 11.98
C LEU A 84 -4.96 -7.03 11.71
N VAL A 85 -5.49 -7.70 12.73
CA VAL A 85 -6.10 -9.03 12.57
C VAL A 85 -7.31 -8.94 11.65
N GLY A 86 -8.16 -7.92 11.80
CA GLY A 86 -9.31 -7.69 10.91
C GLY A 86 -8.88 -7.49 9.45
N ALA A 87 -7.84 -6.69 9.22
CA ALA A 87 -7.29 -6.46 7.89
C ALA A 87 -6.69 -7.74 7.29
N ILE A 88 -5.84 -8.46 8.03
CA ILE A 88 -5.24 -9.73 7.62
C ILE A 88 -6.31 -10.75 7.24
N VAL A 89 -7.32 -10.93 8.08
CA VAL A 89 -8.40 -11.89 7.83
C VAL A 89 -9.14 -11.51 6.55
N TRP A 90 -9.44 -10.23 6.34
CA TRP A 90 -10.09 -9.76 5.13
C TRP A 90 -9.24 -9.97 3.87
N ASP A 91 -7.95 -9.65 3.94
CA ASP A 91 -7.02 -9.81 2.81
C ASP A 91 -6.87 -11.29 2.45
N LEU A 92 -6.80 -12.20 3.42
CA LEU A 92 -6.74 -13.64 3.18
C LEU A 92 -8.04 -14.19 2.57
N ILE A 93 -9.21 -13.72 3.04
CA ILE A 93 -10.51 -14.11 2.47
C ILE A 93 -10.60 -13.68 1.00
N THR A 94 -10.27 -12.41 0.73
CA THR A 94 -10.37 -11.86 -0.63
C THR A 94 -9.37 -12.49 -1.57
N TRP A 95 -8.15 -12.74 -1.09
CA TRP A 95 -7.13 -13.48 -1.83
C TRP A 95 -7.59 -14.91 -2.16
N TYR A 96 -8.13 -15.65 -1.19
CA TYR A 96 -8.61 -17.03 -1.41
C TYR A 96 -9.70 -17.11 -2.50
N TRP A 97 -10.55 -16.09 -2.59
CA TRP A 97 -11.57 -15.99 -3.65
C TRP A 97 -11.11 -15.25 -4.91
N GLY A 98 -9.85 -14.83 -4.99
CA GLY A 98 -9.30 -14.11 -6.14
C GLY A 98 -9.95 -12.74 -6.39
N LEU A 99 -10.48 -12.11 -5.34
CA LEU A 99 -11.11 -10.79 -5.40
C LEU A 99 -10.02 -9.70 -5.31
N PRO A 100 -9.87 -8.83 -6.33
CA PRO A 100 -8.97 -7.69 -6.24
C PRO A 100 -9.55 -6.69 -5.25
N THR A 101 -8.94 -6.59 -4.07
CA THR A 101 -9.35 -5.65 -3.02
C THR A 101 -8.16 -4.84 -2.54
N SER A 102 -8.41 -3.75 -1.82
CA SER A 102 -7.37 -2.86 -1.35
C SER A 102 -7.05 -3.13 0.12
N SER A 103 -5.85 -3.64 0.39
CA SER A 103 -5.34 -3.87 1.74
C SER A 103 -5.21 -2.56 2.54
N SER A 104 -4.97 -1.43 1.86
CA SER A 104 -5.01 -0.10 2.49
C SER A 104 -6.36 0.17 3.16
N HIS A 105 -7.45 -0.13 2.46
CA HIS A 105 -8.80 0.08 2.96
C HIS A 105 -9.19 -1.00 3.98
N ALA A 106 -8.70 -2.22 3.83
CA ALA A 106 -8.83 -3.27 4.84
C ALA A 106 -8.19 -2.82 6.16
N LEU A 107 -6.96 -2.27 6.12
CA LEU A 107 -6.25 -1.75 7.28
C LEU A 107 -6.99 -0.56 7.93
N ILE A 108 -7.38 0.44 7.13
CA ILE A 108 -8.11 1.62 7.61
C ILE A 108 -9.45 1.20 8.23
N GLY A 109 -10.19 0.30 7.56
CA GLY A 109 -11.48 -0.20 8.02
C GLY A 109 -11.37 -1.04 9.28
N GLY A 110 -10.39 -1.95 9.36
CA GLY A 110 -10.11 -2.74 10.55
C GLY A 110 -9.73 -1.84 11.73
N PHE A 111 -8.85 -0.87 11.51
CA PHE A 111 -8.40 0.06 12.56
C PHE A 111 -9.53 0.99 13.04
N ALA A 112 -10.30 1.56 12.12
CA ALA A 112 -11.47 2.37 12.45
C ALA A 112 -12.54 1.55 13.17
N GLY A 113 -12.82 0.32 12.72
CA GLY A 113 -13.79 -0.58 13.34
C GLY A 113 -13.41 -0.93 14.79
N ALA A 114 -12.14 -1.27 15.03
CA ALA A 114 -11.64 -1.53 16.37
C ALA A 114 -11.78 -0.30 17.30
N ALA A 115 -11.51 0.90 16.78
CA ALA A 115 -11.69 2.15 17.53
C ALA A 115 -13.16 2.44 17.86
N VAL A 116 -14.07 2.21 16.91
CA VAL A 116 -15.51 2.38 17.12
C VAL A 116 -16.04 1.43 18.19
N VAL A 117 -15.60 0.17 18.19
CA VAL A 117 -15.99 -0.78 19.24
C VAL A 117 -15.49 -0.32 20.61
N LYS A 118 -14.29 0.26 20.69
CA LYS A 118 -13.70 0.72 21.96
C LYS A 118 -14.33 2.01 22.49
N ALA A 119 -14.55 3.00 21.64
CA ALA A 119 -14.85 4.38 22.06
C ALA A 119 -15.96 5.07 21.25
N GLY A 120 -16.69 4.31 20.41
CA GLY A 120 -17.77 4.81 19.58
C GLY A 120 -17.29 5.61 18.37
N PHE A 121 -18.25 6.07 17.55
CA PHE A 121 -17.97 6.83 16.32
C PHE A 121 -17.24 8.17 16.55
N GLY A 122 -17.35 8.73 17.76
CA GLY A 122 -16.63 9.95 18.15
C GLY A 122 -15.11 9.79 18.18
N SER A 123 -14.59 8.56 18.16
CA SER A 123 -13.15 8.27 18.10
C SER A 123 -12.53 8.45 16.71
N LEU A 124 -13.35 8.60 15.67
CA LEU A 124 -12.90 8.70 14.29
C LEU A 124 -12.60 10.14 13.89
N ILE A 125 -11.57 10.32 13.06
CA ILE A 125 -11.21 11.62 12.51
C ILE A 125 -11.91 11.77 11.16
N ALA A 126 -13.09 12.40 11.18
CA ALA A 126 -13.95 12.56 9.99
C ALA A 126 -13.21 13.18 8.80
N ALA A 127 -12.38 14.20 9.03
CA ALA A 127 -11.62 14.85 7.96
C ALA A 127 -10.67 13.89 7.22
N GLY A 128 -10.00 12.99 7.94
CA GLY A 128 -9.11 12.00 7.34
C GLY A 128 -9.87 10.91 6.59
N LEU A 129 -10.96 10.41 7.18
CA LEU A 129 -11.83 9.43 6.51
C LEU A 129 -12.47 9.97 5.24
N ILE A 130 -12.95 11.22 5.25
CA ILE A 130 -13.48 11.89 4.06
C ILE A 130 -12.40 12.02 2.99
N LYS A 131 -11.17 12.42 3.36
CA LYS A 131 -10.05 12.50 2.41
C LYS A 131 -9.76 11.15 1.76
N ILE A 132 -9.74 10.07 2.54
CA ILE A 132 -9.56 8.70 2.03
C ILE A 132 -10.71 8.32 1.09
N ALA A 133 -11.96 8.54 1.48
CA ALA A 133 -13.14 8.22 0.69
C ALA A 133 -13.19 8.99 -0.64
N VAL A 134 -12.79 10.26 -0.64
CA VAL A 134 -12.70 11.07 -1.87
C VAL A 134 -11.63 10.50 -2.81
N PHE A 135 -10.44 10.18 -2.30
CA PHE A 135 -9.37 9.62 -3.13
C PHE A 135 -9.63 8.19 -3.59
N MET A 136 -10.48 7.43 -2.90
CA MET A 136 -10.96 6.13 -3.38
C MET A 136 -11.64 6.22 -4.74
N ILE A 137 -12.37 7.32 -5.00
CA ILE A 137 -13.04 7.57 -6.28
C ILE A 137 -12.12 8.32 -7.23
N LEU A 138 -11.41 9.34 -6.75
CA LEU A 138 -10.58 10.18 -7.61
C LEU A 138 -9.36 9.43 -8.17
N ALA A 139 -8.70 8.56 -7.40
CA ALA A 139 -7.49 7.90 -7.87
C ALA A 139 -7.73 7.00 -9.10
N PRO A 140 -8.76 6.12 -9.14
CA PRO A 140 -9.10 5.39 -10.36
C PRO A 140 -9.47 6.30 -11.54
N LEU A 141 -10.21 7.39 -11.31
CA LEU A 141 -10.61 8.32 -12.38
C LEU A 141 -9.41 9.06 -12.98
N ILE A 142 -8.49 9.53 -12.14
CA ILE A 142 -7.25 10.16 -12.56
C ILE A 142 -6.38 9.13 -13.31
N GLY A 143 -6.22 7.93 -12.76
CA GLY A 143 -5.48 6.84 -13.40
C GLY A 143 -6.05 6.48 -14.78
N LEU A 144 -7.38 6.41 -14.89
CA LEU A 144 -8.06 6.14 -16.16
C LEU A 144 -7.85 7.27 -17.16
N THR A 145 -7.99 8.53 -16.74
CA THR A 145 -7.83 9.68 -17.63
C THR A 145 -6.40 9.79 -18.13
N VAL A 146 -5.43 9.79 -17.22
CA VAL A 146 -4.00 9.86 -17.57
C VAL A 146 -3.58 8.65 -18.39
N GLY A 147 -3.98 7.45 -18.00
CA GLY A 147 -3.68 6.22 -18.72
C GLY A 147 -4.27 6.21 -20.13
N PHE A 148 -5.52 6.64 -20.29
CA PHE A 148 -6.18 6.76 -21.60
C PHE A 148 -5.50 7.80 -22.49
N THR A 149 -5.16 8.98 -21.94
CA THR A 149 -4.42 10.01 -22.68
C THR A 149 -3.05 9.50 -23.14
N LEU A 150 -2.29 8.84 -22.26
CA LEU A 150 -0.99 8.25 -22.61
C LEU A 150 -1.14 7.16 -23.67
N MET A 151 -2.18 6.32 -23.59
CA MET A 151 -2.47 5.31 -24.60
C MET A 151 -2.73 5.95 -25.98
N VAL A 152 -3.58 6.98 -26.06
CA VAL A 152 -3.89 7.68 -27.31
C VAL A 152 -2.63 8.32 -27.91
N ILE A 153 -1.82 9.00 -27.08
CA ILE A 153 -0.55 9.59 -27.52
C ILE A 153 0.37 8.50 -28.09
N THR A 154 0.52 7.40 -27.35
CA THR A 154 1.39 6.28 -27.72
C THR A 154 0.96 5.66 -29.04
N ILE A 155 -0.33 5.37 -29.23
CA ILE A 155 -0.85 4.83 -30.49
C ILE A 155 -0.57 5.79 -31.64
N ASN A 156 -0.82 7.10 -31.45
CA ASN A 156 -0.60 8.10 -32.50
C ASN A 156 0.87 8.27 -32.90
N LEU A 157 1.80 8.15 -31.95
CA LEU A 157 3.24 8.24 -32.21
C LEU A 157 3.77 7.02 -32.98
N PHE A 158 3.25 5.82 -32.69
CA PHE A 158 3.76 4.58 -33.25
C PHE A 158 2.93 3.99 -34.40
N LYS A 159 1.80 4.60 -34.79
CA LYS A 159 0.87 4.09 -35.82
C LYS A 159 1.51 3.78 -37.19
N ASN A 160 2.59 4.49 -37.55
CA ASN A 160 3.28 4.31 -38.84
C ASN A 160 4.58 3.49 -38.72
N GLN A 161 4.85 2.89 -37.55
CA GLN A 161 6.07 2.11 -37.32
C GLN A 161 5.84 0.61 -37.59
N THR A 162 6.91 -0.10 -37.95
CA THR A 162 6.81 -1.55 -38.19
C THR A 162 6.64 -2.32 -36.88
N PRO A 163 5.84 -3.41 -36.85
CA PRO A 163 5.60 -4.19 -35.63
C PRO A 163 6.88 -4.64 -34.91
N GLY A 164 7.91 -5.05 -35.65
CA GLY A 164 9.19 -5.48 -35.06
C GLY A 164 9.96 -4.35 -34.37
N ARG A 165 9.90 -3.11 -34.88
CA ARG A 165 10.53 -1.96 -34.22
C ARG A 165 9.77 -1.56 -32.97
N VAL A 166 8.43 -1.58 -33.03
CA VAL A 166 7.55 -1.32 -31.88
C VAL A 166 7.85 -2.34 -30.78
N ASP A 167 7.81 -3.64 -31.07
CA ASP A 167 8.08 -4.69 -30.08
C ASP A 167 9.43 -4.48 -29.37
N LYS A 168 10.51 -4.24 -30.13
CA LYS A 168 11.86 -4.03 -29.57
C LYS A 168 11.92 -2.84 -28.60
N VAL A 169 11.22 -1.75 -28.90
CA VAL A 169 11.18 -0.56 -28.04
C VAL A 169 10.32 -0.81 -26.81
N PHE A 170 9.11 -1.35 -26.99
CA PHE A 170 8.15 -1.54 -25.89
C PHE A 170 8.60 -2.62 -24.90
N ARG A 171 9.29 -3.68 -25.33
CA ARG A 171 9.84 -4.66 -24.39
C ARG A 171 10.83 -4.04 -23.39
N ARG A 172 11.63 -3.04 -23.83
CA ARG A 172 12.52 -2.28 -22.93
C ARG A 172 11.74 -1.25 -22.10
N GLY A 173 10.79 -0.56 -22.72
CA GLY A 173 9.95 0.42 -22.04
C GLY A 173 9.09 -0.20 -20.94
N GLN A 174 8.63 -1.43 -21.11
CA GLN A 174 7.86 -2.16 -20.10
C GLN A 174 8.66 -2.44 -18.83
N LEU A 175 9.98 -2.69 -18.94
CA LEU A 175 10.83 -2.83 -17.75
C LEU A 175 10.92 -1.53 -16.94
N LEU A 176 11.06 -0.38 -17.64
CA LEU A 176 11.05 0.93 -17.00
C LEU A 176 9.69 1.25 -16.38
N SER A 177 8.60 0.96 -17.10
CA SER A 177 7.24 1.14 -16.61
C SER A 177 6.96 0.27 -15.37
N ALA A 178 7.34 -1.01 -15.40
CA ALA A 178 7.20 -1.92 -14.27
C ALA A 178 8.04 -1.49 -13.06
N ALA A 179 9.24 -0.97 -13.29
CA ALA A 179 10.07 -0.38 -12.23
C ALA A 179 9.41 0.87 -11.62
N ALA A 180 8.91 1.79 -12.45
CA ALA A 180 8.22 3.00 -11.99
C ALA A 180 6.93 2.67 -11.23
N TYR A 181 6.14 1.70 -11.70
CA TYR A 181 4.95 1.21 -11.00
C TYR A 181 5.34 0.60 -9.65
N SER A 182 6.34 -0.28 -9.61
CA SER A 182 6.81 -0.93 -8.38
C SER A 182 7.38 0.08 -7.36
N LEU A 183 8.06 1.12 -7.84
CA LEU A 183 8.50 2.24 -7.00
C LEU A 183 7.30 2.97 -6.39
N GLY A 184 6.37 3.44 -7.23
CA GLY A 184 5.18 4.15 -6.75
C GLY A 184 4.26 3.30 -5.86
N HIS A 185 4.26 1.99 -6.06
CA HIS A 185 3.59 1.04 -5.19
C HIS A 185 4.30 0.94 -3.83
N GLY A 186 5.60 0.65 -3.83
CA GLY A 186 6.38 0.47 -2.61
C GLY A 186 6.44 1.72 -1.72
N THR A 187 6.37 2.93 -2.30
CA THR A 187 6.31 4.17 -1.51
C THR A 187 5.04 4.27 -0.68
N ASN A 188 3.91 3.79 -1.19
CA ASN A 188 2.66 3.82 -0.45
C ASN A 188 2.59 2.67 0.55
N ASP A 189 3.04 1.48 0.16
CA ASP A 189 2.83 0.26 0.92
C ASP A 189 3.72 0.14 2.14
N ALA A 190 5.03 0.37 1.99
CA ALA A 190 5.97 0.31 3.10
C ALA A 190 5.54 1.24 4.25
N GLN A 191 5.00 2.41 3.89
CA GLN A 191 4.58 3.42 4.85
C GLN A 191 3.37 3.04 5.70
N LYS A 192 2.49 2.15 5.22
CA LYS A 192 1.31 1.73 6.00
C LYS A 192 1.76 1.01 7.27
N THR A 193 2.63 0.03 7.11
CA THR A 193 3.18 -0.79 8.19
C THR A 193 4.07 0.05 9.10
N MET A 194 4.92 0.91 8.53
CA MET A 194 5.71 1.88 9.31
C MET A 194 4.82 2.78 10.17
N GLY A 195 3.71 3.28 9.62
CA GLY A 195 2.75 4.12 10.35
C GLY A 195 2.10 3.40 11.53
N ILE A 196 1.70 2.14 11.34
CA ILE A 196 1.12 1.30 12.41
C ILE A 196 2.14 1.03 13.51
N ILE A 197 3.37 0.64 13.15
CA ILE A 197 4.44 0.38 14.12
C ILE A 197 4.80 1.67 14.87
N ALA A 198 4.92 2.80 14.18
CA ALA A 198 5.20 4.09 14.81
C ALA A 198 4.12 4.47 15.83
N VAL A 199 2.85 4.24 15.52
CA VAL A 199 1.74 4.50 16.45
C VAL A 199 1.73 3.53 17.62
N LEU A 200 2.04 2.27 17.39
CA LEU A 200 2.19 1.30 18.48
C LEU A 200 3.26 1.76 19.47
N LEU A 201 4.44 2.15 18.97
CA LEU A 201 5.52 2.63 19.83
C LEU A 201 5.16 3.94 20.51
N PHE A 202 4.46 4.84 19.82
CA PHE A 202 4.01 6.11 20.41
C PHE A 202 2.97 5.91 21.51
N SER A 203 1.92 5.12 21.24
CA SER A 203 0.85 4.82 22.21
C SER A 203 1.32 4.04 23.43
N THR A 204 2.44 3.33 23.32
CA THR A 204 3.06 2.59 24.43
C THR A 204 4.20 3.34 25.11
N GLY A 205 4.48 4.59 24.70
CA GLY A 205 5.50 5.45 25.31
C GLY A 205 6.94 5.18 24.90
N HIS A 206 7.18 4.33 23.89
CA HIS A 206 8.53 3.98 23.41
C HIS A 206 9.09 4.94 22.36
N LEU A 207 8.25 5.79 21.75
CA LEU A 207 8.65 6.71 20.68
C LEU A 207 8.97 8.15 21.18
N GLY A 208 8.79 8.44 22.48
CA GLY A 208 8.95 9.77 23.06
C GLY A 208 7.65 10.60 23.12
N GLY A 209 7.76 11.89 23.43
CA GLY A 209 6.61 12.78 23.66
C GLY A 209 5.93 13.32 22.40
N GLU A 210 6.65 13.35 21.28
CA GLU A 210 6.12 13.75 19.96
C GLU A 210 6.11 12.56 19.01
N PHE A 211 5.07 12.48 18.19
CA PHE A 211 4.98 11.44 17.17
C PHE A 211 5.81 11.84 15.95
N TYR A 212 6.70 10.95 15.57
CA TYR A 212 7.39 10.97 14.29
C TYR A 212 7.33 9.56 13.69
N VAL A 213 7.70 9.43 12.42
CA VAL A 213 7.87 8.11 11.79
C VAL A 213 9.37 7.88 11.70
N PRO A 214 9.91 6.88 12.42
CA PRO A 214 11.33 6.55 12.31
C PRO A 214 11.71 6.13 10.89
N PHE A 215 13.00 6.26 10.58
CA PHE A 215 13.54 5.88 9.28
C PHE A 215 13.69 4.36 9.11
N TRP A 216 13.75 3.61 10.21
CA TRP A 216 13.95 2.16 10.21
C TRP A 216 12.66 1.41 9.87
#